data_AF-A0A9Q1M9S0-F1
#
_entry.id   AF-A0A9Q1M9S0-F1
#
_cell.length_a   1.000
_cell.length_b   1.000
_cell.length_c   1.000
_cell.angle_alpha   90.00
_cell.angle_beta   90.00
_cell.angle_gamma   90.00
#
_symmetry.space_group_name_H-M   'P 1'
#
loop_
_entity.id
_entity.type
_entity.pdbx_description
1 polymer ?
#
loop_
_entity_poly.entity_id
_entity_poly.type
_entity_poly.pdbx_seq_one_letter_code
_entity_poly.pdbx_strand_id
1 'polypeptide(L)'
;MASLSYYSASKLEPNIQELNSEMEMQLHPELLFDFVYDDELSFYNNPEAFCFDPFFDPDEFILPVETTHNSSFMPEYSIFEKIPMPVFSTGCCNNNAEVVVKKGGSNNNEKKMSAQSIMARQRRKKITEKTQELGKLIPGGHRMNTAEMLQATFKYIKFLQAQAGLLEFMGSYQENEKSFQITDLHKLVGSSLIQEKLYTSEKCLIPKVFLEAPENNHEVQNSQALESRHFTRRGAQKNPNLVSLLQLQEMGEEVKGAVPVPESVLKKQKRNEEWALAKTQVLVAAKKKSAENRKLIYNRAKQYASEYEQQEKELIRLKREARLKGGFYVDPEAKLLFIVRIRGINAMPPQTKKILQLLRLRQIFNGVFLKVNKATVNMLHRVEPYVTYGYPNLKSIRELIYKRGYGKVDKQRIALTDNAVIEQVLGKYGIICMEDLVHEIMTVGPHFKEANNFLWPFQLKAPLGGMKKKRNHYVEGGDAGNRENFINELIRRMN
;
A
#
# COMPACT_ATOMS: atom_id res chain seq x y z
N MET A 1 29.87 -52.32 52.33
CA MET A 1 30.79 -51.30 52.86
C MET A 1 30.15 -49.95 52.55
N ALA A 2 29.30 -49.32 53.38
CA ALA A 2 29.41 -48.93 54.79
C ALA A 2 30.56 -47.95 55.07
N SER A 3 30.22 -46.65 55.19
CA SER A 3 30.82 -45.54 55.97
C SER A 3 30.32 -44.22 55.34
N LEU A 4 29.45 -43.37 55.89
CA LEU A 4 29.10 -42.90 57.25
C LEU A 4 30.22 -42.17 58.01
N SER A 5 30.17 -40.84 58.01
CA SER A 5 30.31 -39.91 59.17
C SER A 5 29.91 -38.49 58.71
N TYR A 6 28.84 -37.81 59.17
CA TYR A 6 28.37 -37.33 60.48
C TYR A 6 29.26 -36.30 61.21
N TYR A 7 28.77 -35.05 61.25
CA TYR A 7 28.74 -34.08 62.38
C TYR A 7 27.87 -32.89 61.86
N SER A 8 26.59 -32.69 62.20
CA SER A 8 25.84 -32.50 63.46
C SER A 8 25.98 -31.13 64.14
N ALA A 9 24.81 -30.61 64.52
CA ALA A 9 24.46 -29.57 65.51
C ALA A 9 24.46 -28.11 65.03
N SER A 10 23.46 -27.26 65.29
CA SER A 10 22.16 -27.36 65.99
C SER A 10 21.58 -25.93 66.08
N LYS A 11 20.26 -25.75 65.93
CA LYS A 11 19.33 -25.04 66.86
C LYS A 11 18.11 -24.37 66.20
N LEU A 12 16.95 -24.84 66.66
CA LEU A 12 15.73 -24.13 67.10
C LEU A 12 14.59 -23.82 66.08
N GLU A 13 13.63 -24.74 66.12
CA GLU A 13 12.14 -24.75 65.95
C GLU A 13 11.35 -23.47 66.35
N PRO A 14 9.98 -23.38 66.15
CA PRO A 14 8.95 -24.41 65.85
C PRO A 14 8.03 -24.12 64.62
N ASN A 15 7.42 -25.13 63.96
CA ASN A 15 6.19 -25.90 64.29
C ASN A 15 4.93 -25.01 64.31
N ILE A 16 3.86 -25.28 63.55
CA ILE A 16 2.84 -26.30 63.86
C ILE A 16 2.19 -26.87 62.57
N GLN A 17 2.18 -28.19 62.49
CA GLN A 17 1.38 -29.04 61.60
C GLN A 17 -0.10 -29.10 61.99
N GLU A 18 -0.92 -29.27 60.94
CA GLU A 18 -2.03 -30.22 60.81
C GLU A 18 -3.02 -30.40 61.96
N LEU A 19 -4.31 -30.25 61.65
CA LEU A 19 -5.28 -31.37 61.61
C LEU A 19 -6.66 -30.83 61.22
N ASN A 20 -7.19 -31.36 60.10
CA ASN A 20 -8.59 -31.76 59.85
C ASN A 20 -9.70 -30.69 60.01
N SER A 21 -10.78 -30.61 59.23
CA SER A 21 -11.36 -31.32 58.10
C SER A 21 -12.74 -30.65 57.88
N GLU A 22 -13.29 -30.73 56.66
CA GLU A 22 -14.72 -30.58 56.33
C GLU A 22 -15.37 -29.18 56.36
N MET A 23 -15.59 -28.61 55.17
CA MET A 23 -16.95 -28.52 54.58
C MET A 23 -16.86 -28.00 53.14
N GLU A 24 -17.21 -28.87 52.20
CA GLU A 24 -17.60 -28.49 50.84
C GLU A 24 -18.86 -27.62 50.86
N MET A 25 -18.94 -26.64 49.95
CA MET A 25 -20.19 -26.38 49.24
C MET A 25 -19.89 -26.02 47.78
N GLN A 26 -20.49 -26.82 46.91
CA GLN A 26 -20.31 -26.96 45.48
C GLN A 26 -20.64 -25.66 44.71
N LEU A 27 -19.83 -25.32 43.70
CA LEU A 27 -20.27 -24.48 42.57
C LEU A 27 -20.55 -25.40 41.37
N HIS A 28 -21.79 -25.34 40.88
CA HIS A 28 -22.26 -26.02 39.67
C HIS A 28 -21.64 -25.39 38.42
N PRO A 29 -21.35 -26.17 37.35
CA PRO A 29 -20.68 -25.68 36.15
C PRO A 29 -21.69 -25.33 35.05
N GLU A 30 -22.17 -24.09 35.04
CA GLU A 30 -22.69 -23.43 33.83
C GLU A 30 -22.36 -21.94 33.95
N LEU A 31 -22.17 -21.26 32.80
CA LEU A 31 -21.63 -19.89 32.62
C LEU A 31 -20.13 -19.85 32.24
N LEU A 32 -19.81 -20.47 31.10
CA LEU A 32 -18.55 -20.31 30.39
C LEU A 32 -18.84 -19.65 29.02
N PHE A 33 -18.24 -18.49 28.76
CA PHE A 33 -18.06 -17.98 27.39
C PHE A 33 -16.64 -17.44 27.29
N ASP A 34 -15.76 -18.27 26.72
CA ASP A 34 -14.41 -17.90 26.32
C ASP A 34 -14.47 -17.21 24.95
N PHE A 35 -13.91 -16.00 24.84
CA PHE A 35 -13.61 -15.39 23.55
C PHE A 35 -12.19 -15.77 23.14
N VAL A 36 -12.06 -16.89 22.42
CA VAL A 36 -10.81 -17.24 21.74
C VAL A 36 -10.67 -16.37 20.50
N TYR A 37 -9.58 -15.59 20.41
CA TYR A 37 -9.10 -15.01 19.16
C TYR A 37 -7.92 -15.85 18.68
N ASP A 38 -8.10 -16.52 17.54
CA ASP A 38 -7.03 -17.20 16.81
C ASP A 38 -6.02 -16.17 16.28
N ASP A 39 -4.75 -16.37 16.66
CA ASP A 39 -3.62 -15.55 16.21
C ASP A 39 -2.44 -16.49 15.91
N GLU A 40 -2.37 -17.02 14.68
CA GLU A 40 -1.13 -17.57 14.13
C GLU A 40 -0.98 -17.21 12.66
N LEU A 41 0.07 -16.45 12.32
CA LEU A 41 1.21 -17.02 11.61
C LEU A 41 2.35 -16.01 11.43
N SER A 42 3.50 -16.46 11.92
CA SER A 42 4.83 -15.88 11.74
C SER A 42 5.39 -16.26 10.37
N PHE A 43 6.11 -15.33 9.74
CA PHE A 43 6.97 -15.58 8.59
C PHE A 43 8.42 -15.75 9.05
N TYR A 44 9.07 -16.87 8.73
CA TYR A 44 10.48 -16.90 8.32
C TYR A 44 10.82 -18.15 7.48
N ASN A 45 11.36 -17.88 6.28
CA ASN A 45 12.41 -18.57 5.53
C ASN A 45 12.34 -20.08 5.17
N ASN A 46 12.18 -20.32 3.85
CA ASN A 46 12.87 -21.25 2.92
C ASN A 46 13.99 -22.18 3.47
N PRO A 47 14.23 -23.39 2.88
CA PRO A 47 14.58 -23.54 1.44
C PRO A 47 14.20 -24.85 0.70
N GLU A 48 14.25 -24.77 -0.64
CA GLU A 48 14.69 -25.79 -1.62
C GLU A 48 13.99 -27.17 -1.74
N ALA A 49 13.29 -27.34 -2.88
CA ALA A 49 13.61 -28.29 -3.96
C ALA A 49 12.60 -29.40 -4.35
N PHE A 50 12.56 -29.61 -5.68
CA PHE A 50 12.17 -30.78 -6.49
C PHE A 50 10.74 -30.95 -7.03
N CYS A 51 10.75 -31.21 -8.35
CA CYS A 51 9.68 -31.42 -9.33
C CYS A 51 8.83 -32.69 -9.12
N PHE A 52 7.56 -32.67 -9.52
CA PHE A 52 7.01 -33.29 -10.75
C PHE A 52 5.46 -33.24 -10.71
N ASP A 53 4.83 -32.70 -11.76
CA ASP A 53 3.44 -33.01 -12.18
C ASP A 53 3.43 -34.44 -12.80
N PRO A 54 2.30 -35.19 -12.97
CA PRO A 54 0.97 -34.68 -13.35
C PRO A 54 -0.30 -35.50 -12.92
N PHE A 55 -1.49 -34.96 -13.23
CA PHE A 55 -2.83 -35.60 -13.27
C PHE A 55 -3.51 -35.99 -11.95
N PHE A 56 -4.28 -35.06 -11.38
CA PHE A 56 -5.63 -35.35 -10.86
C PHE A 56 -6.44 -34.05 -10.77
N ASP A 57 -7.42 -33.89 -11.67
CA ASP A 57 -8.48 -32.88 -11.57
C ASP A 57 -9.66 -33.51 -10.80
N PRO A 58 -10.10 -32.94 -9.67
CA PRO A 58 -11.41 -33.21 -9.12
C PRO A 58 -12.29 -31.95 -9.19
N ASP A 59 -12.41 -31.34 -10.38
CA ASP A 59 -13.51 -30.42 -10.70
C ASP A 59 -14.66 -31.24 -11.29
N GLU A 60 -15.31 -32.01 -10.42
CA GLU A 60 -16.62 -32.57 -10.69
C GLU A 60 -17.56 -32.14 -9.54
N PHE A 61 -18.55 -31.33 -9.91
CA PHE A 61 -19.75 -30.94 -9.17
C PHE A 61 -19.74 -29.67 -8.27
N ILE A 62 -20.20 -28.57 -8.90
CA ILE A 62 -21.20 -27.57 -8.42
C ILE A 62 -20.68 -26.21 -7.85
N LEU A 63 -20.85 -25.21 -8.73
CA LEU A 63 -21.13 -23.75 -8.67
C LEU A 63 -21.05 -22.90 -7.37
N PRO A 64 -20.73 -21.58 -7.52
CA PRO A 64 -20.13 -20.73 -6.50
C PRO A 64 -21.14 -20.04 -5.58
N VAL A 65 -20.82 -19.98 -4.28
CA VAL A 65 -21.50 -19.13 -3.29
C VAL A 65 -20.56 -18.01 -2.87
N GLU A 66 -21.04 -16.77 -3.04
CA GLU A 66 -20.39 -15.53 -2.66
C GLU A 66 -20.25 -15.43 -1.14
N THR A 67 -19.02 -15.34 -0.62
CA THR A 67 -18.76 -14.94 0.76
C THR A 67 -18.79 -13.43 0.88
N THR A 68 -19.97 -12.90 1.20
CA THR A 68 -20.15 -11.52 1.62
C THR A 68 -19.62 -11.36 3.06
N HIS A 69 -18.47 -10.70 3.21
CA HIS A 69 -18.06 -10.13 4.49
C HIS A 69 -18.95 -8.92 4.82
N ASN A 70 -20.06 -9.17 5.50
CA ASN A 70 -20.88 -8.12 6.13
C ASN A 70 -20.76 -8.24 7.65
N SER A 71 -19.71 -7.65 8.22
CA SER A 71 -19.68 -7.28 9.63
C SER A 71 -20.33 -5.89 9.75
N SER A 72 -21.63 -5.84 9.99
CA SER A 72 -22.35 -4.60 10.25
C SER A 72 -23.22 -4.74 11.50
N PHE A 73 -22.66 -4.43 12.67
CA PHE A 73 -23.42 -3.90 13.80
C PHE A 73 -22.47 -3.31 14.85
N MET A 74 -22.24 -2.01 14.83
CA MET A 74 -21.88 -1.17 15.99
C MET A 74 -22.10 0.31 15.60
N PRO A 75 -22.76 1.12 16.45
CA PRO A 75 -23.00 2.53 16.15
C PRO A 75 -21.69 3.34 16.20
N GLU A 76 -21.47 4.18 15.18
CA GLU A 76 -20.39 5.17 15.17
C GLU A 76 -20.66 6.25 16.24
N TYR A 77 -20.02 6.12 17.40
CA TYR A 77 -19.83 7.26 18.29
C TYR A 77 -18.68 8.13 17.75
N SER A 78 -19.06 9.21 17.09
CA SER A 78 -18.19 10.25 16.58
C SER A 78 -17.71 11.17 17.70
N ILE A 79 -16.62 10.80 18.37
CA ILE A 79 -15.77 11.73 19.13
C ILE A 79 -14.32 11.54 18.70
N PHE A 80 -14.03 11.85 17.44
CA PHE A 80 -12.71 12.33 17.03
C PHE A 80 -12.93 13.30 15.89
N GLU A 81 -12.92 14.59 16.24
CA GLU A 81 -12.65 15.66 15.30
C GLU A 81 -11.39 15.26 14.52
N LYS A 82 -11.53 15.10 13.19
CA LYS A 82 -10.45 14.66 12.30
C LYS A 82 -9.21 15.52 12.54
N ILE A 83 -8.22 14.98 13.24
CA ILE A 83 -6.92 15.63 13.38
C ILE A 83 -6.37 15.82 11.96
N PRO A 84 -6.11 17.07 11.51
CA PRO A 84 -5.60 17.30 10.18
C PRO A 84 -4.24 16.62 10.01
N MET A 85 -4.12 15.78 8.98
CA MET A 85 -2.82 15.28 8.54
C MET A 85 -1.90 16.48 8.22
N PRO A 86 -0.68 16.54 8.76
CA PRO A 86 0.24 17.63 8.42
C PRO A 86 0.59 17.56 6.94
N VAL A 87 0.28 18.63 6.22
CA VAL A 87 0.66 18.84 4.83
C VAL A 87 2.18 18.86 4.74
N PHE A 88 2.77 17.86 4.10
CA PHE A 88 4.19 17.91 3.73
C PHE A 88 4.35 18.94 2.61
N SER A 89 4.77 20.14 2.99
CA SER A 89 5.20 21.17 2.05
C SER A 89 6.56 20.75 1.47
N THR A 90 6.55 20.28 0.22
CA THR A 90 7.72 20.24 -0.65
C THR A 90 7.81 21.59 -1.38
N GLY A 91 8.57 22.52 -0.79
CA GLY A 91 8.92 23.81 -1.39
C GLY A 91 10.36 24.19 -1.03
N CYS A 92 11.20 24.35 -2.05
CA CYS A 92 12.63 24.65 -1.99
C CYS A 92 12.97 25.95 -1.23
N CYS A 93 14.17 26.02 -0.64
CA CYS A 93 15.28 26.90 -1.10
C CYS A 93 16.41 26.96 -0.05
N ASN A 94 17.64 27.04 -0.56
CA ASN A 94 18.87 27.31 0.16
C ASN A 94 18.72 28.43 1.19
N ASN A 95 19.22 28.21 2.40
CA ASN A 95 19.80 29.24 3.27
C ASN A 95 20.72 28.53 4.28
N ASN A 96 22.03 28.73 4.11
CA ASN A 96 23.04 28.29 5.07
C ASN A 96 22.95 29.17 6.32
N ALA A 97 22.14 28.74 7.29
CA ALA A 97 22.19 29.25 8.66
C ALA A 97 22.75 28.12 9.56
N GLU A 98 24.06 28.13 9.77
CA GLU A 98 24.71 27.33 10.81
C GLU A 98 24.54 28.05 12.15
N VAL A 99 23.95 27.38 13.14
CA VAL A 99 23.85 27.89 14.51
C VAL A 99 24.82 27.09 15.38
N VAL A 100 25.81 27.76 15.95
CA VAL A 100 26.82 27.17 16.83
C VAL A 100 26.25 26.99 18.22
N VAL A 101 26.13 25.75 18.69
CA VAL A 101 25.76 25.44 20.06
C VAL A 101 27.02 25.06 20.83
N LYS A 102 27.50 25.93 21.73
CA LYS A 102 28.58 25.60 22.66
C LYS A 102 28.05 24.68 23.76
N LYS A 103 28.67 23.53 23.96
CA LYS A 103 28.49 22.74 25.17
C LYS A 103 29.78 22.85 26.00
N GLY A 104 29.65 23.28 27.25
CA GLY A 104 30.77 23.30 28.20
C GLY A 104 31.24 21.87 28.48
N GLY A 105 32.56 21.66 28.37
CA GLY A 105 33.23 20.38 28.62
C GLY A 105 34.41 20.18 27.68
N SER A 106 35.61 20.24 28.24
CA SER A 106 36.92 20.17 27.58
C SER A 106 37.04 19.00 26.58
N ASN A 107 36.98 19.31 25.27
CA ASN A 107 37.73 18.69 24.17
C ASN A 107 37.21 19.27 22.83
N ASN A 108 38.08 20.01 22.13
CA ASN A 108 37.76 20.81 20.94
C ASN A 108 37.45 19.96 19.70
N ASN A 109 36.19 19.53 19.57
CA ASN A 109 35.60 19.12 18.29
C ASN A 109 34.22 19.80 18.13
N GLU A 110 34.22 21.02 17.60
CA GLU A 110 33.01 21.78 17.28
C GLU A 110 32.24 21.08 16.14
N LYS A 111 31.27 20.22 16.50
CA LYS A 111 30.31 19.67 15.53
C LYS A 111 29.28 20.73 15.16
N LYS A 112 29.47 21.37 14.00
CA LYS A 112 28.46 22.21 13.38
C LYS A 112 27.31 21.34 12.89
N MET A 113 26.12 21.58 13.41
CA MET A 113 24.90 20.85 13.06
C MET A 113 23.97 21.80 12.30
N SER A 114 23.43 21.36 11.15
CA SER A 114 22.52 22.19 10.34
C SER A 114 21.22 22.50 11.09
N ALA A 115 20.58 23.63 10.79
CA ALA A 115 19.26 23.98 11.35
C ALA A 115 18.23 22.85 11.15
N GLN A 116 18.29 22.16 10.01
CA GLN A 116 17.43 20.99 9.71
C GLN A 116 17.67 19.83 10.70
N SER A 117 18.92 19.58 11.10
CA SER A 117 19.25 18.53 12.06
C SER A 117 18.82 18.87 13.50
N ILE A 118 18.86 20.16 13.88
CA ILE A 118 18.39 20.64 15.18
C ILE A 118 16.87 20.49 15.28
N MET A 119 16.15 20.88 14.22
CA MET A 119 14.70 20.70 14.13
C MET A 119 14.29 19.22 14.16
N ALA A 120 15.03 18.36 13.45
CA ALA A 120 14.79 16.91 13.49
C ALA A 120 15.01 16.33 14.90
N ARG A 121 16.02 16.81 15.64
CA ARG A 121 16.29 16.36 17.02
C ARG A 121 15.21 16.83 17.99
N GLN A 122 14.72 18.07 17.86
CA GLN A 122 13.60 18.56 18.65
C GLN A 122 12.32 17.76 18.39
N ARG A 123 12.04 17.41 17.13
CA ARG A 123 10.92 16.51 16.79
C ARG A 123 11.06 15.14 17.45
N ARG A 124 12.25 14.52 17.35
CA ARG A 124 12.51 13.22 18.00
C ARG A 124 12.32 13.28 19.52
N LYS A 125 12.79 14.35 20.18
CA LYS A 125 12.56 14.56 21.62
C LYS A 125 11.07 14.60 21.96
N LYS A 126 10.28 15.40 21.23
CA LYS A 126 8.82 15.47 21.41
C LYS A 126 8.13 14.12 21.21
N ILE A 127 8.57 13.35 20.21
CA ILE A 127 8.05 12.00 19.97
C ILE A 127 8.40 11.10 21.16
N THR A 128 9.64 11.10 21.63
CA THR A 128 10.08 10.29 22.78
C THR A 128 9.32 10.66 24.05
N GLU A 129 9.14 11.95 24.33
CA GLU A 129 8.34 12.45 25.46
C GLU A 129 6.90 11.95 25.36
N LYS A 130 6.27 12.07 24.19
CA LYS A 130 4.90 11.60 23.96
C LYS A 130 4.76 10.08 24.06
N THR A 131 5.73 9.32 23.55
CA THR A 131 5.74 7.86 23.71
C THR A 131 5.92 7.45 25.17
N GLN A 132 6.66 8.23 25.97
CA GLN A 132 6.85 7.97 27.39
C GLN A 132 5.59 8.32 28.20
N GLU A 133 4.89 9.41 27.86
CA GLU A 133 3.57 9.73 28.43
C GLU A 133 2.56 8.63 28.12
N LEU A 134 2.55 8.14 26.88
CA LEU A 134 1.66 7.05 26.46
C LEU A 134 1.90 5.76 27.26
N GLY A 135 3.17 5.39 27.48
CA GLY A 135 3.53 4.22 28.28
C GLY A 135 3.11 4.29 29.76
N LYS A 136 2.80 5.47 30.31
CA LYS A 136 2.25 5.63 31.67
C LYS A 136 0.75 5.40 31.75
N LEU A 137 0.03 5.59 30.65
CA LEU A 137 -1.43 5.50 30.60
C LEU A 137 -1.93 4.08 30.29
N ILE A 138 -1.07 3.25 29.71
CA ILE A 138 -1.41 1.90 29.28
C ILE A 138 -1.00 0.90 30.38
N PRO A 139 -1.88 -0.05 30.74
CA PRO A 139 -1.53 -1.19 31.58
C PRO A 139 -0.23 -1.86 31.15
N GLY A 140 0.80 -1.84 32.01
CA GLY A 140 2.10 -2.47 31.71
C GLY A 140 2.93 -1.79 30.59
N GLY A 141 2.55 -0.61 30.11
CA GLY A 141 3.21 0.07 28.99
C GLY A 141 4.69 0.39 29.23
N HIS A 142 5.10 0.58 30.49
CA HIS A 142 6.49 0.80 30.88
C HIS A 142 7.41 -0.42 30.66
N ARG A 143 6.85 -1.62 30.44
CA ARG A 143 7.61 -2.87 30.23
C ARG A 143 7.64 -3.32 28.77
N MET A 144 6.97 -2.60 27.87
CA MET A 144 6.77 -2.99 26.47
C MET A 144 7.69 -2.23 25.52
N ASN A 145 8.03 -2.85 24.39
CA ASN A 145 8.71 -2.14 23.31
C ASN A 145 7.75 -1.15 22.63
N THR A 146 8.27 -0.10 21.98
CA THR A 146 7.46 0.95 21.31
C THR A 146 6.42 0.41 20.33
N ALA A 147 6.76 -0.63 19.54
CA ALA A 147 5.82 -1.24 18.60
C ALA A 147 4.70 -2.02 19.32
N GLU A 148 5.06 -2.82 20.33
CA GLU A 148 4.12 -3.58 21.17
C GLU A 148 3.22 -2.64 21.96
N MET A 149 3.77 -1.57 22.52
CA MET A 149 3.05 -0.55 23.26
C MET A 149 1.97 0.09 22.38
N LEU A 150 2.26 0.41 21.12
CA LEU A 150 1.27 0.98 20.19
C LEU A 150 0.14 -0.02 19.87
N GLN A 151 0.44 -1.30 19.71
CA GLN A 151 -0.57 -2.34 19.49
C GLN A 151 -1.43 -2.57 20.75
N ALA A 152 -0.79 -2.63 21.93
CA ALA A 152 -1.49 -2.72 23.21
C ALA A 152 -2.36 -1.49 23.47
N THR A 153 -1.91 -0.29 23.06
CA THR A 153 -2.71 0.95 23.12
C THR A 153 -4.02 0.76 22.37
N PHE A 154 -3.96 0.25 21.13
CA PHE A 154 -5.13 0.07 20.29
C PHE A 154 -6.13 -0.92 20.90
N LYS A 155 -5.64 -2.05 21.42
CA LYS A 155 -6.46 -3.04 22.13
C LYS A 155 -7.12 -2.42 23.38
N TYR A 156 -6.36 -1.64 24.15
CA TYR A 156 -6.87 -0.97 25.36
C TYR A 156 -7.92 0.10 25.06
N ILE A 157 -7.75 0.89 23.98
CA ILE A 157 -8.75 1.87 23.54
C ILE A 157 -10.07 1.17 23.16
N LYS A 158 -10.00 0.04 22.45
CA LYS A 158 -11.19 -0.76 22.12
C LYS A 158 -11.88 -1.29 23.37
N PHE A 159 -11.12 -1.78 24.35
CA PHE A 159 -11.64 -2.22 25.64
C PHE A 159 -12.36 -1.09 26.37
N LEU A 160 -11.74 0.10 26.47
CA LEU A 160 -12.35 1.27 27.11
C LEU A 160 -13.61 1.73 26.37
N GLN A 161 -13.64 1.67 25.05
CA GLN A 161 -14.82 2.01 24.25
C GLN A 161 -15.97 1.03 24.51
N ALA A 162 -15.68 -0.28 24.60
CA ALA A 162 -16.67 -1.29 24.96
C ALA A 162 -17.20 -1.09 26.39
N GLN A 163 -16.31 -0.77 27.33
CA GLN A 163 -16.68 -0.50 28.72
C GLN A 163 -17.55 0.77 28.85
N ALA A 164 -17.22 1.84 28.12
CA ALA A 164 -18.04 3.04 28.07
C ALA A 164 -19.42 2.78 27.42
N GLY A 165 -19.47 2.04 26.31
CA GLY A 165 -20.72 1.69 25.65
C GLY A 165 -21.66 0.85 26.53
N LEU A 166 -21.11 -0.08 27.31
CA LEU A 166 -21.90 -0.87 28.26
C LEU A 166 -22.43 -0.02 29.42
N LEU A 167 -21.60 0.89 29.96
CA LEU A 167 -22.03 1.81 31.02
C LEU A 167 -23.09 2.82 30.53
N GLU A 168 -22.98 3.32 29.30
CA GLU A 168 -24.01 4.15 28.67
C GLU A 168 -25.32 3.38 28.47
N PHE A 169 -25.23 2.13 28.00
CA PHE A 169 -26.40 1.24 27.88
C PHE A 169 -27.08 1.04 29.24
N MET A 170 -26.31 0.81 30.31
CA MET A 170 -26.85 0.70 31.67
C MET A 170 -27.50 2.00 32.17
N GLY A 171 -26.95 3.16 31.81
CA GLY A 171 -27.51 4.47 32.18
C GLY A 171 -28.90 4.73 31.59
N SER A 172 -29.27 4.05 30.51
CA SER A 172 -30.60 4.17 29.87
C SER A 172 -31.74 3.43 30.59
N TYR A 173 -31.44 2.54 31.54
CA TYR A 173 -32.44 1.72 32.27
C TYR A 173 -32.85 2.28 33.64
N GLN A 174 -32.27 3.39 34.08
CA GLN A 174 -32.58 3.98 35.38
C GLN A 174 -33.78 4.94 35.33
N GLU A 175 -34.98 4.38 35.42
CA GLU A 175 -36.15 5.13 35.95
C GLU A 175 -36.77 4.52 37.23
N ASN A 176 -36.30 3.37 37.74
CA ASN A 176 -36.88 2.80 38.96
C ASN A 176 -35.86 2.64 40.10
N GLU A 177 -36.27 3.19 41.25
CA GLU A 177 -35.56 3.38 42.51
C GLU A 177 -34.73 2.19 42.99
N LYS A 178 -33.39 2.27 42.95
CA LYS A 178 -32.44 1.93 44.05
C LYS A 178 -31.11 2.67 43.82
N SER A 179 -30.86 3.73 44.58
CA SER A 179 -29.62 4.53 44.54
C SER A 179 -28.46 3.85 45.29
N PHE A 180 -28.19 2.58 45.01
CA PHE A 180 -27.04 1.87 45.57
C PHE A 180 -26.11 1.43 44.43
N GLN A 181 -24.81 1.63 44.63
CA GLN A 181 -23.66 1.16 43.82
C GLN A 181 -23.09 2.07 42.72
N ILE A 182 -23.70 3.18 42.30
CA ILE A 182 -23.08 4.06 41.27
C ILE A 182 -21.75 4.67 41.78
N THR A 183 -21.70 5.10 43.04
CA THR A 183 -20.50 5.72 43.64
C THR A 183 -19.34 4.76 43.80
N ASP A 184 -19.61 3.48 44.06
CA ASP A 184 -18.58 2.46 44.21
C ASP A 184 -18.10 1.97 42.83
N LEU A 185 -19.00 1.86 41.84
CA LEU A 185 -18.66 1.54 40.46
C LEU A 185 -17.79 2.66 39.84
N HIS A 186 -18.08 3.93 40.13
CA HIS A 186 -17.21 5.05 39.74
C HIS A 186 -15.81 4.97 40.37
N LYS A 187 -15.70 4.57 41.65
CA LYS A 187 -14.39 4.35 42.31
C LYS A 187 -13.64 3.14 41.73
N LEU A 188 -14.35 2.08 41.35
CA LEU A 188 -13.78 0.89 40.72
C LEU A 188 -13.30 1.17 39.28
N VAL A 189 -14.09 1.89 38.49
CA VAL A 189 -13.73 2.30 37.12
C VAL A 189 -12.61 3.33 37.13
N GLY A 190 -12.55 4.22 38.13
CA GLY A 190 -11.47 5.20 38.29
C GLY A 190 -10.14 4.63 38.81
N SER A 191 -10.11 3.37 39.27
CA SER A 191 -8.90 2.74 39.80
C SER A 191 -8.07 2.12 38.67
N SER A 192 -6.86 2.64 38.46
CA SER A 192 -5.93 2.11 37.44
C SER A 192 -5.62 0.63 37.67
N LEU A 193 -5.41 0.21 38.92
CA LEU A 193 -5.10 -1.19 39.27
C LEU A 193 -6.23 -2.16 38.88
N ILE A 194 -7.49 -1.72 38.95
CA ILE A 194 -8.64 -2.53 38.58
C ILE A 194 -8.75 -2.63 37.06
N GLN A 195 -8.57 -1.50 36.34
CA GLN A 195 -8.53 -1.51 34.88
C GLN A 195 -7.40 -2.38 34.32
N GLU A 196 -6.22 -2.40 34.96
CA GLU A 196 -5.12 -3.29 34.58
C GLU A 196 -5.49 -4.76 34.71
N LYS A 197 -6.16 -5.16 35.80
CA LYS A 197 -6.61 -6.55 36.00
C LYS A 197 -7.76 -6.95 35.08
N LEU A 198 -8.71 -6.05 34.84
CA LEU A 198 -9.82 -6.27 33.92
C LEU A 198 -9.33 -6.44 32.48
N TYR A 199 -8.39 -5.58 32.06
CA TYR A 199 -7.75 -5.71 30.75
C TYR A 199 -6.95 -7.01 30.62
N THR A 200 -6.17 -7.39 31.63
CA THR A 200 -5.38 -8.64 31.61
C THR A 200 -6.27 -9.89 31.58
N SER A 201 -7.48 -9.80 32.14
CA SER A 201 -8.45 -10.90 32.15
C SER A 201 -9.50 -10.81 31.04
N GLU A 202 -9.43 -9.79 30.18
CA GLU A 202 -10.39 -9.45 29.11
C GLU A 202 -11.86 -9.37 29.59
N LYS A 203 -12.07 -8.92 30.84
CA LYS A 203 -13.38 -8.87 31.49
C LYS A 203 -13.87 -7.44 31.66
N CYS A 204 -15.17 -7.22 31.44
CA CYS A 204 -15.85 -5.94 31.74
C CYS A 204 -16.60 -6.01 33.07
N LEU A 205 -16.77 -4.88 33.75
CA LEU A 205 -17.57 -4.80 34.98
C LEU A 205 -19.05 -4.82 34.64
N ILE A 206 -19.78 -5.79 35.18
CA ILE A 206 -21.25 -5.89 35.07
C ILE A 206 -21.81 -6.11 36.48
N PRO A 207 -22.71 -5.24 36.98
CA PRO A 207 -23.40 -5.50 38.24
C PRO A 207 -24.24 -6.76 38.15
N LYS A 208 -24.21 -7.59 39.20
CA LYS A 208 -24.97 -8.86 39.26
C LYS A 208 -26.48 -8.69 39.02
N VAL A 209 -27.02 -7.50 39.31
CA VAL A 209 -28.44 -7.15 39.08
C VAL A 209 -28.84 -7.27 37.59
N PHE A 210 -27.89 -7.12 36.66
CA PHE A 210 -28.13 -7.31 35.22
C PHE A 210 -28.10 -8.78 34.77
N LEU A 211 -27.67 -9.71 35.61
CA LEU A 211 -27.67 -11.15 35.32
C LEU A 211 -28.94 -11.85 35.86
N GLU A 212 -29.76 -11.18 36.66
CA GLU A 212 -30.91 -11.77 37.38
C GLU A 212 -32.30 -11.22 36.94
N ALA A 213 -32.42 -10.66 35.73
CA ALA A 213 -33.73 -10.42 35.10
C ALA A 213 -34.05 -11.54 34.08
N PRO A 214 -35.22 -12.20 34.16
CA PRO A 214 -35.42 -13.54 33.63
C PRO A 214 -35.64 -13.57 32.12
N GLU A 215 -35.26 -14.71 31.54
CA GLU A 215 -35.83 -15.32 30.35
C GLU A 215 -37.34 -15.04 30.24
N ASN A 216 -37.71 -14.10 29.39
CA ASN A 216 -39.02 -14.03 28.71
C ASN A 216 -38.97 -12.87 27.72
N ASN A 217 -38.57 -13.18 26.49
CA ASN A 217 -39.24 -12.75 25.26
C ASN A 217 -38.51 -13.42 24.08
N HIS A 218 -39.08 -14.53 23.62
CA HIS A 218 -38.82 -15.11 22.32
C HIS A 218 -39.22 -14.10 21.24
N GLU A 219 -38.26 -13.40 20.63
CA GLU A 219 -38.42 -12.83 19.28
C GLU A 219 -37.06 -12.40 18.69
N VAL A 220 -36.15 -13.35 18.52
CA VAL A 220 -34.99 -13.20 17.62
C VAL A 220 -34.80 -14.48 16.81
N GLN A 221 -35.84 -14.90 16.10
CA GLN A 221 -35.73 -15.80 14.94
C GLN A 221 -36.91 -15.53 14.01
N ASN A 222 -36.73 -14.60 13.08
CA ASN A 222 -37.33 -14.59 11.73
C ASN A 222 -37.36 -13.17 11.15
N SER A 223 -36.50 -12.90 10.18
CA SER A 223 -36.82 -12.06 9.02
C SER A 223 -35.66 -11.99 8.02
N GLN A 224 -35.24 -13.17 7.53
CA GLN A 224 -34.81 -13.30 6.13
C GLN A 224 -35.99 -13.88 5.36
N ALA A 225 -36.79 -13.00 4.72
CA ALA A 225 -37.65 -13.27 3.57
C ALA A 225 -38.75 -12.20 3.52
N LEU A 226 -38.55 -11.17 2.69
CA LEU A 226 -39.59 -10.46 1.93
C LEU A 226 -38.89 -9.45 1.02
N GLU A 227 -38.20 -9.97 0.00
CA GLU A 227 -38.16 -9.27 -1.27
C GLU A 227 -39.53 -9.40 -1.95
N SER A 228 -39.83 -8.41 -2.79
CA SER A 228 -40.81 -8.42 -3.89
C SER A 228 -42.29 -8.14 -3.57
N ARG A 229 -42.64 -6.85 -3.44
CA ARG A 229 -43.76 -6.27 -4.20
C ARG A 229 -43.41 -4.88 -4.75
N HIS A 230 -43.31 -4.83 -6.07
CA HIS A 230 -43.32 -3.61 -6.87
C HIS A 230 -44.62 -2.82 -6.69
N PHE A 231 -44.57 -1.48 -6.67
CA PHE A 231 -44.96 -0.62 -7.81
C PHE A 231 -45.18 0.85 -7.36
N THR A 232 -44.44 1.76 -8.01
CA THR A 232 -44.67 3.19 -8.22
C THR A 232 -45.06 4.12 -7.06
N ARG A 233 -44.15 5.05 -6.71
CA ARG A 233 -44.43 6.50 -6.83
C ARG A 233 -43.18 7.36 -6.71
N ARG A 234 -43.21 8.44 -7.48
CA ARG A 234 -42.26 9.56 -7.56
C ARG A 234 -41.81 10.05 -6.18
N GLY A 235 -40.52 10.37 -6.06
CA GLY A 235 -40.01 11.13 -4.93
C GLY A 235 -38.50 11.20 -4.93
N ALA A 236 -37.96 12.32 -5.41
CA ALA A 236 -36.56 12.66 -5.29
C ALA A 236 -36.13 12.62 -3.82
N GLN A 237 -35.20 11.73 -3.45
CA GLN A 237 -34.48 11.84 -2.18
C GLN A 237 -33.38 12.89 -2.36
N LYS A 238 -33.73 14.10 -1.90
CA LYS A 238 -32.79 15.15 -1.55
C LYS A 238 -31.92 14.69 -0.38
N ASN A 239 -30.66 15.10 -0.44
CA ASN A 239 -29.68 15.04 0.64
C ASN A 239 -30.29 15.45 2.00
N PRO A 240 -30.05 14.71 3.10
CA PRO A 240 -30.36 15.18 4.44
C PRO A 240 -29.21 16.09 4.90
N ASN A 241 -29.16 17.30 4.35
CA ASN A 241 -28.42 18.43 4.92
C ASN A 241 -28.90 19.75 4.29
N LEU A 242 -30.22 19.87 4.13
CA LEU A 242 -30.85 21.12 3.73
C LEU A 242 -32.35 21.11 4.06
N VAL A 243 -32.72 20.87 5.32
CA VAL A 243 -33.89 21.45 6.01
C VAL A 243 -33.71 21.23 7.51
N SER A 244 -33.00 22.16 8.16
CA SER A 244 -33.23 22.53 9.56
C SER A 244 -33.18 24.07 9.68
N LEU A 245 -33.65 24.76 8.64
CA LEU A 245 -33.67 26.23 8.59
C LEU A 245 -35.03 26.77 8.15
N LEU A 246 -36.12 26.02 8.37
CA LEU A 246 -37.48 26.53 8.25
C LEU A 246 -38.39 25.76 9.23
N GLN A 247 -38.45 26.20 10.49
CA GLN A 247 -39.69 26.13 11.27
C GLN A 247 -39.66 27.22 12.37
N LEU A 248 -40.41 28.30 12.11
CA LEU A 248 -41.11 29.18 13.05
C LEU A 248 -40.34 29.72 14.30
N GLN A 249 -40.02 31.02 14.28
CA GLN A 249 -40.78 32.00 15.10
C GLN A 249 -40.47 33.44 14.68
N GLU A 250 -41.46 34.09 14.07
CA GLU A 250 -41.70 35.51 14.30
C GLU A 250 -42.08 35.66 15.78
N MET A 251 -41.12 35.94 16.65
CA MET A 251 -41.31 36.72 17.87
C MET A 251 -39.95 37.33 18.20
N GLY A 252 -39.91 38.66 18.23
CA GLY A 252 -38.68 39.41 18.41
C GLY A 252 -38.05 39.15 19.77
N GLU A 253 -36.80 38.70 19.74
CA GLU A 253 -35.87 38.90 20.83
C GLU A 253 -34.60 39.53 20.24
N GLU A 254 -34.49 40.85 20.39
CA GLU A 254 -33.32 41.62 19.95
C GLU A 254 -32.10 41.22 20.79
N VAL A 255 -31.32 40.25 20.29
CA VAL A 255 -29.94 40.06 20.76
C VAL A 255 -29.06 41.13 20.11
N LYS A 256 -28.96 42.27 20.77
CA LYS A 256 -28.02 43.35 20.44
C LYS A 256 -26.59 42.84 20.57
N GLY A 257 -25.94 42.58 19.43
CA GLY A 257 -24.50 42.30 19.39
C GLY A 257 -23.94 41.54 18.19
N ALA A 258 -24.66 41.35 17.08
CA ALA A 258 -24.08 40.74 15.88
C ALA A 258 -23.46 41.81 14.97
N VAL A 259 -22.13 41.87 14.91
CA VAL A 259 -21.41 42.72 13.94
C VAL A 259 -21.87 42.34 12.52
N PRO A 260 -22.35 43.29 11.69
CA PRO A 260 -22.83 42.98 10.34
C PRO A 260 -21.69 42.36 9.53
N VAL A 261 -21.93 41.15 9.01
CA VAL A 261 -20.94 40.41 8.24
C VAL A 261 -20.55 41.25 7.01
N PRO A 262 -19.25 41.54 6.79
CA PRO A 262 -18.82 42.38 5.68
C PRO A 262 -19.21 41.80 4.32
N GLU A 263 -19.65 42.65 3.40
CA GLU A 263 -20.04 42.27 2.03
C GLU A 263 -18.96 41.46 1.28
N SER A 264 -17.68 41.74 1.56
CA SER A 264 -16.54 41.02 1.00
C SER A 264 -16.50 39.54 1.41
N VAL A 265 -16.98 39.20 2.62
CA VAL A 265 -17.06 37.82 3.13
C VAL A 265 -18.15 37.06 2.40
N LEU A 266 -19.32 37.68 2.19
CA LEU A 266 -20.43 37.08 1.42
C LEU A 266 -20.02 36.81 -0.03
N LYS A 267 -19.30 37.73 -0.68
CA LYS A 267 -18.73 37.52 -2.04
C LYS A 267 -17.70 36.39 -2.07
N LYS A 268 -16.89 36.24 -1.01
CA LYS A 268 -15.92 35.13 -0.88
C LYS A 268 -16.62 33.78 -0.70
N GLN A 269 -17.69 33.72 0.11
CA GLN A 269 -18.49 32.52 0.31
C GLN A 269 -19.13 32.05 -0.99
N LYS A 270 -19.82 32.95 -1.72
CA LYS A 270 -20.42 32.64 -3.03
C LYS A 270 -19.40 32.09 -4.02
N ARG A 271 -18.23 32.74 -4.17
CA ARG A 271 -17.16 32.24 -5.05
C ARG A 271 -16.63 30.86 -4.62
N ASN A 272 -16.50 30.62 -3.32
CA ASN A 272 -16.03 29.33 -2.80
C ASN A 272 -17.06 28.23 -3.05
N GLU A 273 -18.35 28.52 -2.90
CA GLU A 273 -19.45 27.60 -3.21
C GLU A 273 -19.49 27.26 -4.71
N GLU A 274 -19.40 28.27 -5.59
CA GLU A 274 -19.29 28.08 -7.03
C GLU A 274 -18.06 27.23 -7.40
N TRP A 275 -16.91 27.50 -6.79
CA TRP A 275 -15.69 26.72 -7.02
C TRP A 275 -15.83 25.27 -6.50
N ALA A 276 -16.50 25.06 -5.37
CA ALA A 276 -16.78 23.73 -4.84
C ALA A 276 -17.74 22.95 -5.75
N LEU A 277 -18.79 23.59 -6.27
CA LEU A 277 -19.71 23.00 -7.25
C LEU A 277 -18.99 22.65 -8.56
N ALA A 278 -18.19 23.56 -9.10
CA ALA A 278 -17.40 23.28 -10.30
C ALA A 278 -16.41 22.12 -10.07
N LYS A 279 -15.72 22.08 -8.93
CA LYS A 279 -14.80 21.00 -8.57
C LYS A 279 -15.51 19.66 -8.43
N THR A 280 -16.68 19.62 -7.79
CA THR A 280 -17.47 18.39 -7.66
C THR A 280 -17.95 17.89 -9.01
N GLN A 281 -18.43 18.77 -9.90
CA GLN A 281 -18.80 18.42 -11.27
C GLN A 281 -17.62 17.83 -12.07
N VAL A 282 -16.43 18.46 -12.00
CA VAL A 282 -15.21 17.95 -12.65
C VAL A 282 -14.81 16.57 -12.12
N LEU A 283 -14.88 16.36 -10.80
CA LEU A 283 -14.58 15.06 -10.20
C LEU A 283 -15.59 13.98 -10.62
N VAL A 284 -16.88 14.30 -10.69
CA VAL A 284 -17.91 13.36 -11.17
C VAL A 284 -17.67 13.00 -12.64
N ALA A 285 -17.39 13.98 -13.49
CA ALA A 285 -17.07 13.74 -14.89
C ALA A 285 -15.80 12.89 -15.07
N ALA A 286 -14.74 13.19 -14.31
CA ALA A 286 -13.50 12.42 -14.33
C ALA A 286 -13.69 10.97 -13.85
N LYS A 287 -14.53 10.75 -12.83
CA LYS A 287 -14.89 9.40 -12.36
C LYS A 287 -15.61 8.59 -13.44
N LYS A 288 -16.59 9.19 -14.12
CA LYS A 288 -17.30 8.54 -15.23
C LYS A 288 -16.35 8.17 -16.37
N LYS A 289 -15.53 9.12 -16.83
CA LYS A 289 -14.51 8.88 -17.85
C LYS A 289 -13.50 7.79 -17.43
N SER A 290 -13.06 7.78 -16.17
CA SER A 290 -12.12 6.78 -15.67
C SER A 290 -12.73 5.36 -15.66
N ALA A 291 -14.02 5.24 -15.32
CA ALA A 291 -14.73 3.95 -15.36
C ALA A 291 -14.83 3.41 -16.79
N GLU A 292 -15.14 4.27 -17.76
CA GLU A 292 -15.19 3.91 -19.18
C GLU A 292 -13.80 3.53 -19.71
N ASN A 293 -12.78 4.35 -19.43
CA ASN A 293 -11.40 4.08 -19.81
C ASN A 293 -10.90 2.75 -19.23
N ARG A 294 -11.26 2.42 -17.99
CA ARG A 294 -10.85 1.14 -17.36
C ARG A 294 -11.40 -0.07 -18.10
N LYS A 295 -12.68 -0.02 -18.51
CA LYS A 295 -13.30 -1.08 -19.33
C LYS A 295 -12.60 -1.21 -20.68
N LEU A 296 -12.31 -0.07 -21.32
CA LEU A 296 -11.62 -0.03 -22.60
C LEU A 296 -10.20 -0.61 -22.50
N ILE A 297 -9.42 -0.22 -21.48
CA ILE A 297 -8.06 -0.70 -21.24
C ILE A 297 -8.06 -2.22 -21.03
N TYR A 298 -8.99 -2.74 -20.23
CA TYR A 298 -9.13 -4.17 -19.99
C TYR A 298 -9.42 -4.94 -21.29
N ASN A 299 -10.38 -4.46 -22.07
CA ASN A 299 -10.73 -5.10 -23.34
C ASN A 299 -9.57 -5.07 -24.35
N ARG A 300 -8.84 -3.96 -24.45
CA ARG A 300 -7.64 -3.86 -25.30
C ARG A 300 -6.53 -4.79 -24.84
N ALA A 301 -6.24 -4.85 -23.55
CA ALA A 301 -5.23 -5.76 -23.01
C ALA A 301 -5.56 -7.23 -23.31
N LYS A 302 -6.83 -7.61 -23.19
CA LYS A 302 -7.32 -8.94 -23.58
C LYS A 302 -7.12 -9.20 -25.07
N GLN A 303 -7.42 -8.22 -25.93
CA GLN A 303 -7.21 -8.32 -27.37
C GLN A 303 -5.73 -8.51 -27.71
N TYR A 304 -4.83 -7.68 -27.17
CA TYR A 304 -3.39 -7.81 -27.42
C TYR A 304 -2.83 -9.16 -26.95
N ALA A 305 -3.27 -9.65 -25.79
CA ALA A 305 -2.86 -10.98 -25.31
C ALA A 305 -3.25 -12.08 -26.31
N SER A 306 -4.51 -12.05 -26.79
CA SER A 306 -4.98 -12.99 -27.80
C SER A 306 -4.22 -12.86 -29.12
N GLU A 307 -3.93 -11.63 -29.55
CA GLU A 307 -3.16 -11.35 -30.77
C GLU A 307 -1.75 -11.95 -30.72
N TYR A 308 -1.03 -11.77 -29.60
CA TYR A 308 0.32 -12.32 -29.45
C TYR A 308 0.31 -13.86 -29.46
N GLU A 309 -0.65 -14.49 -28.78
CA GLU A 309 -0.79 -15.94 -28.81
C GLU A 309 -1.12 -16.46 -30.21
N GLN A 310 -1.99 -15.76 -30.95
CA GLN A 310 -2.33 -16.11 -32.32
C GLN A 310 -1.12 -16.00 -33.24
N GLN A 311 -0.33 -14.91 -33.13
CA GLN A 311 0.89 -14.72 -33.92
C GLN A 311 1.92 -15.83 -33.66
N GLU A 312 2.10 -16.24 -32.40
CA GLU A 312 3.01 -17.34 -32.06
C GLU A 312 2.52 -18.69 -32.63
N LYS A 313 1.23 -19.00 -32.47
CA LYS A 313 0.60 -20.22 -33.02
C LYS A 313 0.67 -20.24 -34.55
N GLU A 314 0.44 -19.10 -35.20
CA GLU A 314 0.50 -18.95 -36.64
C GLU A 314 1.92 -19.17 -37.18
N LEU A 315 2.93 -18.58 -36.53
CA LEU A 315 4.33 -18.78 -36.90
C LEU A 315 4.73 -20.26 -36.80
N ILE A 316 4.32 -20.94 -35.73
CA ILE A 316 4.53 -22.39 -35.56
C ILE A 316 3.81 -23.18 -36.66
N ARG A 317 2.56 -22.83 -36.98
CA ARG A 317 1.76 -23.47 -38.03
C ARG A 317 2.44 -23.33 -39.40
N LEU A 318 2.86 -22.12 -39.77
CA LEU A 318 3.55 -21.85 -41.05
C LEU A 318 4.85 -22.65 -41.18
N LYS A 319 5.63 -22.73 -40.10
CA LYS A 319 6.86 -23.57 -40.06
C LYS A 319 6.55 -25.04 -40.27
N ARG A 320 5.47 -25.58 -39.69
CA ARG A 320 5.07 -26.98 -39.86
C ARG A 320 4.56 -27.24 -41.28
N GLU A 321 3.72 -26.35 -41.82
CA GLU A 321 3.19 -26.47 -43.17
C GLU A 321 4.30 -26.44 -44.23
N ALA A 322 5.28 -25.54 -44.09
CA ALA A 322 6.43 -25.49 -44.97
C ALA A 322 7.20 -26.82 -44.94
N ARG A 323 7.47 -27.38 -43.74
CA ARG A 323 8.13 -28.68 -43.58
C ARG A 323 7.34 -29.82 -44.22
N LEU A 324 6.01 -29.84 -44.07
CA LEU A 324 5.14 -30.85 -44.69
C LEU A 324 5.19 -30.80 -46.23
N LYS A 325 5.28 -29.60 -46.81
CA LYS A 325 5.46 -29.40 -48.25
C LYS A 325 6.89 -29.69 -48.73
N GLY A 326 7.83 -30.00 -47.83
CA GLY A 326 9.25 -30.20 -48.14
C GLY A 326 10.04 -28.90 -48.35
N GLY A 327 9.48 -27.74 -47.99
CA GLY A 327 10.13 -26.43 -48.05
C GLY A 327 10.58 -25.89 -46.69
N PHE A 328 11.19 -24.70 -46.69
CA PHE A 328 11.63 -23.99 -45.48
C PHE A 328 10.89 -22.67 -45.34
N TYR A 329 10.38 -22.40 -44.14
CA TYR A 329 9.82 -21.09 -43.80
C TYR A 329 10.94 -20.18 -43.28
N VAL A 330 11.12 -19.03 -43.91
CA VAL A 330 12.06 -17.99 -43.49
C VAL A 330 11.29 -16.97 -42.66
N ASP A 331 11.73 -16.76 -41.42
CA ASP A 331 11.11 -15.78 -40.53
C ASP A 331 11.31 -14.36 -41.06
N PRO A 332 10.31 -13.46 -40.88
CA PRO A 332 10.46 -12.07 -41.28
C PRO A 332 11.56 -11.38 -40.48
N GLU A 333 12.30 -10.47 -41.13
CA GLU A 333 13.31 -9.67 -40.44
C GLU A 333 12.71 -8.84 -39.30
N ALA A 334 13.46 -8.73 -38.20
CA ALA A 334 13.00 -8.02 -37.03
C ALA A 334 12.92 -6.49 -37.28
N LYS A 335 11.81 -5.89 -36.88
CA LYS A 335 11.55 -4.44 -37.05
C LYS A 335 12.08 -3.58 -35.89
N LEU A 336 12.37 -4.20 -34.75
CA LEU A 336 12.73 -3.54 -33.49
C LEU A 336 14.09 -4.04 -32.97
N LEU A 337 14.90 -3.10 -32.51
CA LEU A 337 16.16 -3.37 -31.80
C LEU A 337 16.12 -2.76 -30.41
N PHE A 338 16.75 -3.43 -29.45
CA PHE A 338 17.13 -2.84 -28.18
C PHE A 338 18.64 -2.69 -28.12
N ILE A 339 19.11 -1.47 -27.88
CA ILE A 339 20.53 -1.14 -27.89
C ILE A 339 20.96 -0.74 -26.50
N VAL A 340 22.06 -1.32 -26.03
CA VAL A 340 22.69 -1.02 -24.76
C VAL A 340 24.11 -0.53 -24.97
N ARG A 341 24.48 0.57 -24.31
CA ARG A 341 25.87 1.05 -24.33
C ARG A 341 26.72 0.28 -23.32
N ILE A 342 27.81 -0.35 -23.78
CA ILE A 342 28.69 -1.18 -22.93
C ILE A 342 30.02 -0.52 -22.59
N ARG A 343 30.50 0.43 -23.42
CA ARG A 343 31.78 1.14 -23.23
C ARG A 343 31.60 2.58 -22.75
N GLY A 344 32.58 3.07 -22.00
CA GLY A 344 32.65 4.42 -21.45
C GLY A 344 32.84 5.54 -22.48
N ILE A 345 33.06 6.76 -22.01
CA ILE A 345 33.25 7.98 -22.85
C ILE A 345 34.72 8.27 -23.20
N ASN A 346 35.66 7.58 -22.56
CA ASN A 346 37.09 7.86 -22.71
C ASN A 346 37.62 7.26 -24.02
N ALA A 347 38.54 7.98 -24.68
CA ALA A 347 39.22 7.55 -25.91
C ALA A 347 38.24 7.11 -27.03
N MET A 348 37.22 7.92 -27.31
CA MET A 348 36.26 7.69 -28.39
C MET A 348 36.39 8.76 -29.49
N PRO A 349 36.32 8.38 -30.78
CA PRO A 349 36.39 9.35 -31.85
C PRO A 349 35.13 10.23 -31.85
N PRO A 350 35.24 11.51 -32.30
CA PRO A 350 34.16 12.49 -32.20
C PRO A 350 32.91 12.08 -33.01
N GLN A 351 33.10 11.41 -34.15
CA GLN A 351 31.99 10.91 -34.97
C GLN A 351 31.14 9.87 -34.21
N THR A 352 31.76 8.84 -33.63
CA THR A 352 31.09 7.84 -32.80
C THR A 352 30.41 8.48 -31.59
N LYS A 353 31.05 9.47 -30.96
CA LYS A 353 30.45 10.24 -29.85
C LYS A 353 29.17 10.95 -30.27
N LYS A 354 29.16 11.56 -31.45
CA LYS A 354 27.98 12.23 -31.99
C LYS A 354 26.86 11.23 -32.30
N ILE A 355 27.17 10.07 -32.88
CA ILE A 355 26.18 9.03 -33.18
C ILE A 355 25.53 8.50 -31.89
N LEU A 356 26.31 8.21 -30.85
CA LEU A 356 25.77 7.77 -29.55
C LEU A 356 24.89 8.84 -28.88
N GLN A 357 25.22 10.12 -29.05
CA GLN A 357 24.37 11.22 -28.58
C GLN A 357 23.03 11.28 -29.32
N LEU A 358 23.01 11.06 -30.64
CA LEU A 358 21.79 10.99 -31.44
C LEU A 358 20.90 9.83 -31.01
N LEU A 359 21.49 8.68 -30.71
CA LEU A 359 20.80 7.50 -30.16
C LEU A 359 20.37 7.67 -28.68
N ARG A 360 20.70 8.79 -28.04
CA ARG A 360 20.44 9.09 -26.61
C ARG A 360 21.24 8.21 -25.62
N LEU A 361 22.28 7.52 -26.08
CA LEU A 361 23.15 6.64 -25.29
C LEU A 361 24.32 7.41 -24.65
N ARG A 362 24.01 8.29 -23.70
CA ARG A 362 24.99 9.21 -23.08
C ARG A 362 25.85 8.57 -21.99
N GLN A 363 25.26 7.68 -21.19
CA GLN A 363 25.93 7.00 -20.07
C GLN A 363 26.13 5.51 -20.38
N ILE A 364 27.04 4.86 -19.66
CA ILE A 364 27.18 3.39 -19.72
C ILE A 364 25.90 2.73 -19.24
N PHE A 365 25.58 1.58 -19.82
CA PHE A 365 24.37 0.80 -19.52
C PHE A 365 23.05 1.56 -19.73
N ASN A 366 23.07 2.62 -20.53
CA ASN A 366 21.83 3.16 -21.05
C ASN A 366 21.29 2.23 -22.13
N GLY A 367 19.98 1.98 -22.08
CA GLY A 367 19.21 1.20 -23.04
C GLY A 367 18.21 2.07 -23.80
N VAL A 368 18.06 1.86 -25.10
CA VAL A 368 17.07 2.57 -25.93
C VAL A 368 16.50 1.61 -26.99
N PHE A 369 15.19 1.71 -27.25
CA PHE A 369 14.55 1.03 -28.38
C PHE A 369 14.84 1.79 -29.68
N LEU A 370 15.10 1.06 -30.77
CA LEU A 370 15.35 1.63 -32.08
C LEU A 370 14.58 0.86 -33.16
N LYS A 371 13.89 1.60 -34.03
CA LYS A 371 13.26 1.05 -35.23
C LYS A 371 14.34 0.69 -36.25
N VAL A 372 14.23 -0.49 -36.85
CA VAL A 372 15.16 -0.94 -37.88
C VAL A 372 14.86 -0.24 -39.20
N ASN A 373 15.88 0.42 -39.73
CA ASN A 373 15.92 1.01 -41.06
C ASN A 373 17.36 0.86 -41.59
N LYS A 374 17.56 0.80 -42.90
CA LYS A 374 18.89 0.73 -43.52
C LYS A 374 19.82 1.85 -43.02
N ALA A 375 19.27 3.06 -42.82
CA ALA A 375 20.02 4.17 -42.25
C ALA A 375 20.47 3.93 -40.79
N THR A 376 19.60 3.36 -39.95
CA THR A 376 19.92 3.11 -38.54
C THR A 376 20.92 1.97 -38.39
N VAL A 377 20.83 0.94 -39.23
CA VAL A 377 21.79 -0.17 -39.28
C VAL A 377 23.19 0.35 -39.69
N ASN A 378 23.26 1.21 -40.71
CA ASN A 378 24.53 1.85 -41.10
C ASN A 378 25.12 2.75 -39.99
N MET A 379 24.27 3.44 -39.23
CA MET A 379 24.72 4.18 -38.04
C MET A 379 25.24 3.24 -36.95
N LEU A 380 24.59 2.09 -36.75
CA LEU A 380 24.99 1.08 -35.77
C LEU A 380 26.35 0.45 -36.09
N HIS A 381 26.62 0.12 -37.35
CA HIS A 381 27.94 -0.42 -37.76
C HIS A 381 29.11 0.49 -37.38
N ARG A 382 28.92 1.82 -37.38
CA ARG A 382 29.96 2.78 -36.97
C ARG A 382 30.20 2.83 -35.45
N VAL A 383 29.22 2.42 -34.65
CA VAL A 383 29.28 2.44 -33.17
C VAL A 383 29.31 1.05 -32.54
N GLU A 384 29.25 0.01 -33.37
CA GLU A 384 29.28 -1.42 -33.04
C GLU A 384 30.25 -1.80 -31.91
N PRO A 385 31.53 -1.37 -31.89
CA PRO A 385 32.45 -1.74 -30.81
C PRO A 385 32.13 -1.10 -29.44
N TYR A 386 31.17 -0.17 -29.35
CA TYR A 386 30.78 0.53 -28.11
C TYR A 386 29.42 0.12 -27.57
N VAL A 387 28.61 -0.53 -28.40
CA VAL A 387 27.23 -0.91 -28.09
C VAL A 387 27.06 -2.40 -28.25
N THR A 388 26.03 -2.92 -27.60
CA THR A 388 25.50 -4.23 -27.92
C THR A 388 24.02 -4.10 -28.20
N TYR A 389 23.53 -4.85 -29.17
CA TYR A 389 22.15 -4.75 -29.60
C TYR A 389 21.61 -6.10 -30.06
N GLY A 390 20.29 -6.20 -30.12
CA GLY A 390 19.59 -7.38 -30.61
C GLY A 390 18.09 -7.20 -30.58
N TYR A 391 17.36 -8.29 -30.78
CA TYR A 391 15.91 -8.31 -30.92
C TYR A 391 15.24 -8.60 -29.56
N PRO A 392 14.55 -7.62 -28.96
CA PRO A 392 13.89 -7.84 -27.68
C PRO A 392 12.62 -8.66 -27.84
N ASN A 393 12.35 -9.55 -26.88
CA ASN A 393 11.08 -10.28 -26.78
C ASN A 393 10.04 -9.43 -26.01
N LEU A 394 8.75 -9.72 -26.20
CA LEU A 394 7.63 -9.11 -25.49
C LEU A 394 7.84 -9.10 -23.97
N LYS A 395 8.32 -10.21 -23.39
CA LYS A 395 8.65 -10.29 -21.96
C LYS A 395 9.69 -9.25 -21.54
N SER A 396 10.77 -9.12 -22.31
CA SER A 396 11.86 -8.18 -22.01
C SER A 396 11.41 -6.72 -22.17
N ILE A 397 10.59 -6.41 -23.18
CA ILE A 397 10.01 -5.07 -23.37
C ILE A 397 9.09 -4.73 -22.19
N ARG A 398 8.20 -5.64 -21.82
CA ARG A 398 7.30 -5.50 -20.68
C ARG A 398 8.08 -5.22 -19.41
N GLU A 399 9.04 -6.08 -19.06
CA GLU A 399 9.86 -5.89 -17.85
C GLU A 399 10.62 -4.55 -17.85
N LEU A 400 11.18 -4.12 -18.99
CA LEU A 400 11.88 -2.85 -19.10
C LEU A 400 10.95 -1.66 -18.81
N ILE A 401 9.75 -1.64 -19.43
CA ILE A 401 8.79 -0.55 -19.27
C ILE A 401 8.22 -0.55 -17.85
N TYR A 402 7.80 -1.70 -17.32
CA TYR A 402 7.21 -1.77 -15.98
C TYR A 402 8.22 -1.50 -14.86
N LYS A 403 9.45 -2.04 -14.93
CA LYS A 403 10.44 -1.91 -13.84
C LYS A 403 11.30 -0.66 -13.95
N ARG A 404 11.62 -0.24 -15.17
CA ARG A 404 12.63 0.80 -15.45
C ARG A 404 12.10 1.93 -16.34
N GLY A 405 10.81 1.93 -16.65
CA GLY A 405 10.17 2.95 -17.48
C GLY A 405 10.07 4.29 -16.77
N TYR A 406 10.59 5.32 -17.44
CA TYR A 406 10.38 6.71 -17.08
C TYR A 406 9.85 7.45 -18.30
N GLY A 407 8.85 8.29 -18.09
CA GLY A 407 8.30 9.20 -19.10
C GLY A 407 9.02 10.54 -19.09
N LYS A 408 9.13 11.16 -20.27
CA LYS A 408 9.61 12.52 -20.46
C LYS A 408 8.40 13.45 -20.57
N VAL A 409 8.04 14.10 -19.46
CA VAL A 409 6.95 15.08 -19.39
C VAL A 409 7.56 16.45 -19.12
N ASP A 410 7.27 17.44 -19.95
CA ASP A 410 7.84 18.79 -19.83
C ASP A 410 9.36 18.83 -19.65
N LYS A 411 10.06 17.90 -20.33
CA LYS A 411 11.51 17.67 -20.26
C LYS A 411 12.02 17.16 -18.90
N GLN A 412 11.13 16.88 -17.96
CA GLN A 412 11.43 16.24 -16.69
C GLN A 412 11.32 14.71 -16.84
N ARG A 413 12.02 14.00 -15.96
CA ARG A 413 12.01 12.54 -15.90
C ARG A 413 11.06 12.10 -14.78
N ILE A 414 9.92 11.54 -15.15
CA ILE A 414 8.87 11.10 -14.22
C ILE A 414 8.72 9.58 -14.30
N ALA A 415 8.55 8.91 -13.17
CA ALA A 415 8.32 7.47 -13.13
C ALA A 415 6.92 7.13 -13.67
N LEU A 416 6.80 6.02 -14.39
CA LEU A 416 5.51 5.55 -14.93
C LEU A 416 4.74 4.75 -13.86
N THR A 417 4.17 5.45 -12.88
CA THR A 417 3.32 4.83 -11.84
C THR A 417 1.86 4.78 -12.27
N ASP A 418 1.35 5.87 -12.85
CA ASP A 418 -0.04 6.02 -13.23
C ASP A 418 -0.22 6.15 -14.75
N ASN A 419 -1.28 5.55 -15.29
CA ASN A 419 -1.63 5.65 -16.70
C ASN A 419 -1.96 7.10 -17.12
N ALA A 420 -2.32 7.98 -16.18
CA ALA A 420 -2.59 9.39 -16.45
C ALA A 420 -1.38 10.11 -17.07
N VAL A 421 -0.16 9.74 -16.67
CA VAL A 421 1.09 10.32 -17.20
C VAL A 421 1.26 10.00 -18.69
N ILE A 422 0.83 8.81 -19.10
CA ILE A 422 0.88 8.34 -20.49
C ILE A 422 -0.24 9.02 -21.30
N GLU A 423 -1.48 9.00 -20.79
CA GLU A 423 -2.64 9.60 -21.46
C GLU A 423 -2.43 11.10 -21.72
N GLN A 424 -1.81 11.83 -20.79
CA GLN A 424 -1.56 13.28 -20.95
C GLN A 424 -0.68 13.60 -22.17
N VAL A 425 0.35 12.79 -22.44
CA VAL A 425 1.31 13.06 -23.52
C VAL A 425 0.93 12.34 -24.82
N LEU A 426 0.53 11.07 -24.72
CA LEU A 426 0.31 10.18 -25.86
C LEU A 426 -1.17 9.92 -26.17
N GLY A 427 -2.11 10.42 -25.35
CA GLY A 427 -3.54 10.22 -25.58
C GLY A 427 -4.04 10.75 -26.93
N LYS A 428 -3.32 11.73 -27.52
CA LYS A 428 -3.59 12.23 -28.89
C LYS A 428 -3.42 11.17 -29.97
N TYR A 429 -2.56 10.18 -29.73
CA TYR A 429 -2.24 9.09 -30.64
C TYR A 429 -3.02 7.81 -30.31
N GLY A 430 -3.97 7.86 -29.37
CA GLY A 430 -4.76 6.71 -28.95
C GLY A 430 -4.06 5.76 -27.96
N ILE A 431 -2.86 6.13 -27.47
CA ILE A 431 -2.10 5.38 -26.46
C ILE A 431 -2.49 5.91 -25.08
N ILE A 432 -3.26 5.11 -24.34
CA ILE A 432 -3.86 5.55 -23.07
C ILE A 432 -3.16 4.88 -21.88
N CYS A 433 -2.75 3.62 -22.04
CA CYS A 433 -2.23 2.82 -20.95
C CYS A 433 -0.82 2.26 -21.22
N MET A 434 -0.23 1.64 -20.20
CA MET A 434 1.06 0.95 -20.33
C MET A 434 1.04 -0.18 -21.35
N GLU A 435 -0.03 -0.97 -21.44
CA GLU A 435 -0.11 -2.07 -22.41
C GLU A 435 -0.20 -1.56 -23.86
N ASP A 436 -0.93 -0.45 -24.10
CA ASP A 436 -0.91 0.22 -25.42
C ASP A 436 0.50 0.66 -25.78
N LEU A 437 1.26 1.20 -24.82
CA LEU A 437 2.65 1.61 -25.03
C LEU A 437 3.56 0.41 -25.34
N VAL A 438 3.40 -0.71 -24.62
CA VAL A 438 4.14 -1.96 -24.89
C VAL A 438 3.81 -2.49 -26.30
N HIS A 439 2.53 -2.49 -26.66
CA HIS A 439 2.07 -2.96 -27.97
C HIS A 439 2.65 -2.10 -29.10
N GLU A 440 2.55 -0.78 -29.01
CA GLU A 440 3.09 0.15 -30.02
C GLU A 440 4.60 -0.03 -30.22
N ILE A 441 5.35 -0.29 -29.14
CA ILE A 441 6.79 -0.55 -29.21
C ILE A 441 7.08 -1.90 -29.86
N MET A 442 6.39 -2.97 -29.45
CA MET A 442 6.62 -4.34 -29.95
C MET A 442 6.30 -4.47 -31.44
N THR A 443 5.14 -3.98 -31.87
CA THR A 443 4.70 -4.08 -33.26
C THR A 443 5.37 -3.04 -34.16
N VAL A 444 5.99 -2.01 -33.57
CA VAL A 444 6.55 -0.83 -34.26
C VAL A 444 5.46 -0.13 -35.08
N GLY A 445 4.41 0.29 -34.37
CA GLY A 445 3.25 0.95 -34.96
C GLY A 445 3.53 2.33 -35.58
N PRO A 446 2.48 3.01 -36.06
CA PRO A 446 2.61 4.29 -36.76
C PRO A 446 3.18 5.41 -35.88
N HIS A 447 2.92 5.36 -34.56
CA HIS A 447 3.32 6.37 -33.58
C HIS A 447 4.50 5.91 -32.69
N PHE A 448 5.29 4.96 -33.19
CA PHE A 448 6.48 4.44 -32.52
C PHE A 448 7.50 5.54 -32.15
N LYS A 449 7.67 6.54 -33.01
CA LYS A 449 8.66 7.60 -32.80
C LYS A 449 8.29 8.47 -31.60
N GLU A 450 7.00 8.78 -31.47
CA GLU A 450 6.41 9.56 -30.41
C GLU A 450 6.48 8.79 -29.08
N ALA A 451 6.08 7.52 -29.10
CA ALA A 451 6.16 6.60 -27.95
C ALA A 451 7.60 6.43 -27.43
N ASN A 452 8.56 6.17 -28.33
CA ASN A 452 9.96 5.98 -27.96
C ASN A 452 10.64 7.29 -27.51
N ASN A 453 10.23 8.45 -28.03
CA ASN A 453 10.73 9.74 -27.59
C ASN A 453 10.15 10.16 -26.23
N PHE A 454 8.91 9.75 -25.92
CA PHE A 454 8.31 9.87 -24.60
C PHE A 454 9.09 9.06 -23.57
N LEU A 455 9.49 7.82 -23.89
CA LEU A 455 10.34 7.02 -23.02
C LEU A 455 11.72 7.68 -22.83
N TRP A 456 12.10 7.90 -21.57
CA TRP A 456 13.44 8.27 -21.20
C TRP A 456 14.38 7.07 -21.43
N PRO A 457 15.64 7.27 -21.86
CA PRO A 457 16.60 6.17 -21.98
C PRO A 457 16.69 5.33 -20.69
N PHE A 458 16.52 4.02 -20.82
CA PHE A 458 16.51 3.10 -19.69
C PHE A 458 17.87 3.13 -19.01
N GLN A 459 17.88 3.36 -17.69
CA GLN A 459 19.09 3.23 -16.89
C GLN A 459 19.15 1.81 -16.35
N LEU A 460 19.99 0.96 -16.95
CA LEU A 460 20.14 -0.44 -16.58
C LEU A 460 21.23 -0.60 -15.51
N LYS A 461 21.16 -1.67 -14.72
CA LYS A 461 22.24 -2.04 -13.79
C LYS A 461 23.35 -2.75 -14.57
N ALA A 462 24.54 -2.84 -13.96
CA ALA A 462 25.57 -3.72 -14.48
C ALA A 462 25.04 -5.18 -14.50
N PRO A 463 25.38 -5.98 -15.53
CA PRO A 463 24.86 -7.34 -15.64
C PRO A 463 25.36 -8.21 -14.50
N LEU A 464 24.44 -8.95 -13.88
CA LEU A 464 24.78 -10.03 -12.95
C LEU A 464 25.68 -11.07 -13.65
N GLY A 465 26.75 -11.48 -12.98
CA GLY A 465 27.79 -12.34 -13.57
C GLY A 465 28.77 -11.62 -14.52
N GLY A 466 28.61 -10.30 -14.71
CA GLY A 466 29.53 -9.49 -15.51
C GLY A 466 29.43 -9.72 -17.03
N MET A 467 30.44 -9.20 -17.72
CA MET A 467 30.63 -9.32 -19.17
C MET A 467 31.93 -10.06 -19.43
N LYS A 468 31.98 -10.86 -20.51
CA LYS A 468 33.16 -11.66 -20.87
C LYS A 468 34.28 -10.74 -21.36
N LYS A 469 34.06 -10.07 -22.50
CA LYS A 469 35.05 -9.17 -23.13
C LYS A 469 34.33 -8.06 -23.88
N LYS A 470 34.31 -6.85 -23.31
CA LYS A 470 33.60 -5.67 -23.85
C LYS A 470 34.12 -5.16 -25.20
N ARG A 471 35.36 -5.49 -25.57
CA ARG A 471 36.03 -4.95 -26.77
C ARG A 471 35.82 -5.83 -28.00
N ASN A 472 35.67 -7.14 -27.80
CA ASN A 472 35.54 -8.10 -28.88
C ASN A 472 34.07 -8.21 -29.31
N HIS A 473 33.85 -8.58 -30.56
CA HIS A 473 32.52 -8.80 -31.08
C HIS A 473 31.88 -10.05 -30.44
N TYR A 474 30.55 -10.11 -30.36
CA TYR A 474 29.82 -11.23 -29.74
C TYR A 474 30.15 -12.58 -30.39
N VAL A 475 30.27 -12.59 -31.72
CA VAL A 475 30.64 -13.79 -32.51
C VAL A 475 32.03 -14.32 -32.15
N GLU A 476 32.94 -13.46 -31.70
CA GLU A 476 34.30 -13.82 -31.25
C GLU A 476 34.35 -14.19 -29.76
N GLY A 477 33.20 -14.38 -29.12
CA GLY A 477 33.07 -14.62 -27.68
C GLY A 477 33.18 -13.36 -26.82
N GLY A 478 33.04 -12.17 -27.41
CA GLY A 478 32.96 -10.89 -26.73
C GLY A 478 31.53 -10.47 -26.39
N ASP A 479 31.32 -9.16 -26.25
CA ASP A 479 30.03 -8.56 -25.87
C ASP A 479 29.57 -7.44 -26.81
N ALA A 480 30.43 -6.96 -27.72
CA ALA A 480 30.08 -5.87 -28.63
C ALA A 480 29.27 -6.36 -29.85
N GLY A 481 28.49 -5.46 -30.45
CA GLY A 481 27.75 -5.72 -31.69
C GLY A 481 26.43 -6.47 -31.52
N ASN A 482 25.98 -7.07 -32.63
CA ASN A 482 24.71 -7.78 -32.72
C ASN A 482 24.79 -9.15 -32.05
N ARG A 483 23.82 -9.44 -31.17
CA ARG A 483 23.64 -10.74 -30.53
C ARG A 483 22.24 -11.33 -30.74
N GLU A 484 21.47 -10.76 -31.67
CA GLU A 484 20.13 -11.23 -32.06
C GLU A 484 19.23 -11.45 -30.82
N ASN A 485 18.76 -12.68 -30.61
CA ASN A 485 17.85 -13.06 -29.52
C ASN A 485 18.54 -13.15 -28.14
N PHE A 486 19.87 -13.27 -28.09
CA PHE A 486 20.63 -13.36 -26.83
C PHE A 486 20.69 -12.04 -26.06
N ILE A 487 20.18 -10.94 -26.65
CA ILE A 487 20.00 -9.69 -25.93
C ILE A 487 19.02 -9.84 -24.76
N ASN A 488 18.03 -10.73 -24.89
CA ASN A 488 17.01 -10.93 -23.89
C ASN A 488 17.58 -11.49 -22.58
N GLU A 489 18.58 -12.37 -22.68
CA GLU A 489 19.30 -12.89 -21.53
C GLU A 489 20.12 -11.79 -20.85
N LEU A 490 20.81 -10.94 -21.62
CA LEU A 490 21.54 -9.80 -21.08
C LEU A 490 20.61 -8.82 -20.36
N ILE A 491 19.46 -8.48 -20.96
CA ILE A 491 18.47 -7.58 -20.36
C ILE A 491 18.02 -8.13 -19.00
N ARG A 492 17.70 -9.43 -18.92
CA ARG A 492 17.29 -10.06 -17.65
C ARG A 492 18.36 -9.94 -16.57
N ARG A 493 19.65 -10.08 -16.92
CA ARG A 493 20.78 -9.91 -15.98
C ARG A 493 21.02 -8.47 -15.56
N MET A 494 20.55 -7.48 -16.34
CA MET A 494 20.71 -6.05 -16.06
C MET A 494 19.46 -5.41 -15.42
N ASN A 495 18.33 -6.14 -15.41
CA ASN A 495 17.03 -5.64 -14.99
C ASN A 495 16.84 -5.53 -13.48
#